data_AF-A0A842VC86-F1
#
_entry.id   AF-A0A842VC86-F1
#
_cell.length_a   1.000
_cell.length_b   1.000
_cell.length_c   1.000
_cell.angle_alpha   90.00
_cell.angle_beta   90.00
_cell.angle_gamma   90.00
#
_symmetry.space_group_name_H-M   'P 1'
#
loop_
_entity.id
_entity.type
_entity.pdbx_description
1 polymer ?
#
loop_
_entity_poly.entity_id
_entity_poly.type
_entity_poly.pdbx_seq_one_letter_code
_entity_poly.pdbx_strand_id
1 'polypeptide(L)'
;MDKAIINFEKCIQNYQEYGSASESMISRIFFSITTPKKTYNQVHADVKQIAGSRFETSPIEVYPPKDIKENLDYEQLRDAIEKYYRKCVGKSAQGINIQGGKSIQMQNNIFSFPMQVEIDIHHKEAGW
;
A
#
# COMPACT_ATOMS: atom_id res chain seq x y z
N MET A 1 -11.30 19.34 -11.08
CA MET A 1 -10.62 18.12 -10.61
C MET A 1 -10.96 18.00 -9.15
N ASP A 2 -11.81 17.04 -8.79
CA ASP A 2 -12.08 16.75 -7.38
C ASP A 2 -10.89 15.98 -6.81
N LYS A 3 -10.64 16.17 -5.52
CA LYS A 3 -9.57 15.48 -4.79
C LYS A 3 -10.12 14.52 -3.76
N ALA A 4 -9.42 13.41 -3.56
CA ALA A 4 -9.63 12.50 -2.45
C ALA A 4 -8.44 12.57 -1.47
N ILE A 5 -8.73 12.50 -0.18
CA ILE A 5 -7.72 12.41 0.88
C ILE A 5 -7.60 10.96 1.31
N ILE A 6 -6.39 10.42 1.24
CA ILE A 6 -6.05 9.08 1.71
C ILE A 6 -5.36 9.20 3.06
N ASN A 7 -5.93 8.58 4.10
CA ASN A 7 -5.34 8.52 5.43
C ASN A 7 -4.86 7.10 5.72
N PHE A 8 -3.56 6.88 5.66
CA PHE A 8 -2.95 5.61 6.01
C PHE A 8 -2.79 5.48 7.52
N GLU A 9 -3.15 4.30 8.04
CA GLU A 9 -3.21 4.04 9.48
C GLU A 9 -2.20 2.98 9.90
N LYS A 10 -2.21 1.82 9.21
CA LYS A 10 -1.39 0.68 9.59
C LYS A 10 -0.96 -0.17 8.41
N CYS A 11 0.20 -0.80 8.54
CA CYS A 11 0.69 -1.86 7.66
C CYS A 11 0.91 -3.12 8.48
N ILE A 12 0.29 -4.23 8.07
CA ILE A 12 0.49 -5.56 8.66
C ILE A 12 1.28 -6.40 7.66
N GLN A 13 2.44 -6.91 8.04
CA GLN A 13 3.16 -7.89 7.23
C GLN A 13 2.74 -9.28 7.66
N ASN A 14 1.95 -9.97 6.85
CA ASN A 14 1.50 -11.30 7.22
C ASN A 14 1.12 -12.17 6.00
N TYR A 15 2.05 -13.03 5.59
CA TYR A 15 1.64 -14.40 5.26
C TYR A 15 2.74 -15.44 5.50
N GLN A 16 2.41 -16.41 6.36
CA GLN A 16 2.88 -17.79 6.25
C GLN A 16 1.82 -18.57 5.46
N GLU A 17 2.15 -19.00 4.24
CA GLU A 17 1.47 -20.14 3.63
C GLU A 17 2.31 -21.37 3.97
N TYR A 18 1.95 -22.09 5.04
CA TYR A 18 2.54 -23.41 5.29
C TYR A 18 2.19 -24.31 4.10
N GLY A 19 3.15 -24.58 3.22
CA GLY A 19 3.00 -25.48 2.09
C GLY A 19 2.84 -24.84 0.71
N SER A 20 2.95 -23.51 0.54
CA SER A 20 3.09 -22.94 -0.80
C SER A 20 4.55 -22.72 -1.17
N ALA A 21 4.89 -23.06 -2.41
CA ALA A 21 6.18 -22.77 -3.01
C ALA A 21 6.32 -21.28 -3.40
N SER A 22 5.43 -20.40 -2.93
CA SER A 22 5.43 -19.01 -3.35
C SER A 22 6.51 -18.21 -2.61
N GLU A 23 7.53 -17.81 -3.36
CA GLU A 23 8.62 -16.95 -2.91
C GLU A 23 8.14 -15.49 -2.81
N SER A 24 7.09 -15.18 -2.06
CA SER A 24 6.61 -13.80 -1.94
C SER A 24 6.09 -13.42 -0.56
N MET A 25 6.40 -12.20 -0.14
CA MET A 25 5.91 -11.60 1.09
C MET A 25 4.70 -10.72 0.77
N ILE A 26 3.56 -11.00 1.41
CA ILE A 26 2.35 -10.19 1.28
C ILE A 26 2.18 -9.34 2.54
N SER A 27 1.99 -8.04 2.34
CA SER A 27 1.71 -7.05 3.38
C SER A 27 0.36 -6.40 3.10
N ARG A 28 -0.44 -6.16 4.14
CA ARG A 28 -1.73 -5.48 4.03
C ARG A 28 -1.64 -4.09 4.62
N ILE A 29 -1.97 -3.09 3.82
CA ILE A 29 -2.01 -1.68 4.24
C ILE A 29 -3.46 -1.28 4.43
N PHE A 30 -3.76 -0.66 5.56
CA PHE A 30 -5.09 -0.20 5.93
C PHE A 30 -5.13 1.33 5.95
N PHE A 31 -6.19 1.87 5.38
CA PHE A 31 -6.38 3.30 5.22
C PHE A 31 -7.87 3.65 5.12
N SER A 32 -8.17 4.95 5.18
CA SER A 32 -9.46 5.51 4.81
C SER A 32 -9.32 6.44 3.62
N ILE A 33 -10.40 6.58 2.86
CA ILE A 33 -10.50 7.49 1.70
C ILE A 33 -11.63 8.46 1.95
N THR A 34 -11.34 9.75 1.99
CA THR A 34 -12.34 10.82 2.07
C THR A 34 -12.43 11.51 0.72
N THR A 35 -13.57 11.36 0.05
CA THR A 35 -13.93 12.13 -1.16
C THR A 35 -14.93 13.23 -0.79
N PRO A 36 -15.22 14.19 -1.69
CA PRO A 36 -16.24 15.22 -1.44
C PRO A 36 -17.64 14.63 -1.19
N LYS A 37 -17.91 13.41 -1.67
CA LYS A 37 -19.21 12.75 -1.57
C LYS A 37 -19.32 11.80 -0.40
N LYS A 38 -18.23 11.11 -0.06
CA LYS A 38 -18.26 9.99 0.89
C LYS A 38 -16.90 9.73 1.51
N THR A 39 -16.92 9.26 2.76
CA THR A 39 -15.76 8.63 3.38
C THR A 39 -15.90 7.10 3.37
N TYR A 40 -14.85 6.42 2.93
CA TYR A 40 -14.67 4.98 2.97
C TYR A 40 -13.69 4.65 4.09
N ASN A 41 -14.19 3.99 5.13
CA ASN A 41 -13.39 3.56 6.27
C ASN A 41 -12.96 2.09 6.10
N GLN A 42 -11.89 1.71 6.79
CA GLN A 42 -11.40 0.31 6.85
C GLN A 42 -11.06 -0.28 5.47
N VAL A 43 -10.62 0.57 4.54
CA VAL A 43 -10.13 0.16 3.23
C VAL A 43 -8.78 -0.52 3.42
N HIS A 44 -8.49 -1.52 2.59
CA HIS A 44 -7.17 -2.11 2.56
C HIS A 44 -6.71 -2.44 1.15
N ALA A 45 -5.40 -2.40 0.96
CA ALA A 45 -4.71 -2.87 -0.23
C ALA A 45 -3.62 -3.86 0.18
N ASP A 46 -3.44 -4.89 -0.64
CA ASP A 46 -2.38 -5.86 -0.46
C ASP A 46 -1.16 -5.45 -1.31
N VAL A 47 0.02 -5.59 -0.73
CA VAL A 47 1.32 -5.30 -1.35
C VAL A 47 2.12 -6.58 -1.34
N LYS A 48 2.55 -7.03 -2.52
CA LYS A 48 3.37 -8.22 -2.68
C LYS A 48 4.77 -7.83 -3.10
N GLN A 49 5.75 -8.39 -2.39
CA GLN A 49 7.16 -8.27 -2.71
C GLN A 49 7.74 -9.67 -2.96
N ILE A 50 8.56 -9.80 -4.00
CA ILE A 50 9.29 -11.05 -4.28
C ILE A 50 10.27 -11.34 -3.13
N ALA A 51 10.26 -12.56 -2.60
CA ALA A 51 11.18 -13.01 -1.57
C ALA A 51 12.61 -13.06 -2.12
N GLY A 52 13.62 -12.79 -1.29
CA GLY A 52 15.00 -12.68 -1.78
C GLY A 52 15.35 -11.33 -2.42
N SER A 53 14.36 -10.55 -2.83
CA SER A 53 14.56 -9.26 -3.47
C SER A 53 15.07 -8.18 -2.50
N ARG A 54 15.58 -7.06 -3.04
CA ARG A 54 16.03 -5.94 -2.23
C ARG A 54 14.82 -5.16 -1.71
N PHE A 55 14.64 -5.14 -0.39
CA PHE A 55 13.58 -4.38 0.30
C PHE A 55 13.58 -2.89 0.00
N GLU A 56 14.70 -2.34 -0.47
CA GLU A 56 14.83 -0.91 -0.72
C GLU A 56 14.34 -0.50 -2.11
N THR A 57 14.62 -1.33 -3.11
CA THR A 57 14.56 -0.92 -4.53
C THR A 57 13.81 -1.89 -5.41
N SER A 58 13.53 -3.11 -4.95
CA SER A 58 12.84 -4.08 -5.78
C SER A 58 11.38 -3.66 -5.99
N PRO A 59 10.85 -3.83 -7.21
CA PRO A 59 9.47 -3.49 -7.51
C PRO A 59 8.54 -4.27 -6.60
N ILE A 60 7.45 -3.60 -6.20
CA ILE A 60 6.36 -4.21 -5.44
C ILE A 60 5.10 -4.19 -6.29
N GLU A 61 4.29 -5.23 -6.14
CA GLU A 61 2.97 -5.32 -6.74
C GLU A 61 1.95 -4.79 -5.74
N VAL A 62 1.23 -3.72 -6.09
CA VAL A 62 0.11 -3.20 -5.30
C VAL A 62 -1.19 -3.69 -5.92
N TYR A 63 -1.97 -4.42 -5.14
CA TYR A 63 -3.31 -4.85 -5.53
C TYR A 63 -4.33 -3.74 -5.27
N PRO A 64 -5.31 -3.54 -6.16
CA PRO A 64 -6.32 -2.53 -5.97
C PRO A 64 -7.15 -2.81 -4.72
N PRO A 65 -7.45 -1.78 -3.91
CA PRO A 65 -8.39 -1.92 -2.81
C PRO A 65 -9.76 -2.35 -3.32
N LYS A 66 -10.34 -3.36 -2.66
CA LYS A 66 -11.67 -3.88 -3.00
C LYS A 66 -12.77 -2.89 -2.58
N ASP A 67 -13.89 -2.93 -3.28
CA ASP A 67 -15.15 -2.25 -2.90
C ASP A 67 -15.16 -0.70 -2.98
N ILE A 68 -14.21 -0.08 -3.69
CA ILE A 68 -14.27 1.35 -4.01
C ILE A 68 -14.95 1.54 -5.37
N LYS A 69 -16.04 2.32 -5.38
CA LYS A 69 -16.81 2.65 -6.60
C LYS A 69 -16.42 3.98 -7.23
N GLU A 70 -15.51 4.73 -6.60
CA GLU A 70 -15.04 6.02 -7.09
C GLU A 70 -13.97 5.83 -8.15
N ASN A 71 -13.96 6.69 -9.16
CA ASN A 71 -12.98 6.67 -10.24
C ASN A 71 -11.70 7.42 -9.80
N LEU A 72 -11.03 6.87 -8.79
CA LEU A 72 -9.78 7.40 -8.27
C LEU A 72 -8.67 7.26 -9.31
N ASP A 73 -7.72 8.19 -9.32
CA ASP A 73 -6.46 8.01 -10.03
C ASP A 73 -5.69 6.82 -9.42
N TYR A 74 -5.71 5.70 -10.15
CA TYR A 74 -5.09 4.46 -9.69
C TYR A 74 -3.56 4.54 -9.63
N GLU A 75 -2.94 5.33 -10.51
CA GLU A 75 -1.48 5.51 -10.50
C GLU A 75 -1.06 6.27 -9.24
N GLN A 76 -1.74 7.38 -8.95
CA GLN A 76 -1.48 8.15 -7.72
C GLN A 76 -1.77 7.34 -6.45
N LEU A 77 -2.84 6.54 -6.46
CA LEU A 77 -3.16 5.67 -5.33
C LEU A 77 -2.10 4.59 -5.13
N ARG A 78 -1.66 3.94 -6.21
CA ARG A 78 -0.59 2.94 -6.18
C ARG A 78 0.70 3.54 -5.62
N ASP A 79 1.10 4.71 -6.10
CA ASP A 79 2.30 5.39 -5.64
C ASP A 79 2.21 5.79 -4.17
N ALA A 80 1.03 6.23 -3.72
CA ALA A 80 0.78 6.54 -2.32
C ALA A 80 0.89 5.30 -1.42
N ILE A 81 0.33 4.17 -1.85
CA ILE A 81 0.42 2.88 -1.14
C ILE A 81 1.88 2.40 -1.09
N GLU A 82 2.61 2.47 -2.19
CA GLU A 82 4.04 2.12 -2.23
C GLU A 82 4.84 3.01 -1.28
N LYS A 83 4.64 4.32 -1.35
CA LYS A 83 5.31 5.27 -0.46
C LYS A 83 5.03 4.97 1.02
N TYR A 84 3.79 4.61 1.36
CA TYR A 84 3.45 4.20 2.72
C TYR A 84 4.15 2.90 3.12
N TYR A 85 4.17 1.90 2.25
CA TYR A 85 4.91 0.66 2.49
C TYR A 85 6.39 0.92 2.78
N ARG A 86 7.05 1.75 1.95
CA ARG A 86 8.46 2.13 2.12
C ARG A 86 8.72 2.96 3.38
N LYS A 87 7.71 3.70 3.86
CA LYS A 87 7.76 4.39 5.17
C LYS A 87 7.76 3.39 6.32
N CYS A 88 7.04 2.27 6.21
CA CYS A 88 7.05 1.21 7.20
C CYS A 88 8.35 0.39 7.16
N VAL A 89 8.80 0.01 5.96
CA VAL A 89 9.94 -0.90 5.74
C VAL A 89 10.75 -0.45 4.52
N GLY A 90 12.05 -0.21 4.72
CA GLY A 90 12.94 0.27 3.65
C GLY A 90 14.10 1.12 4.16
N LYS A 91 14.93 1.62 3.24
CA LYS A 91 16.15 2.38 3.56
C LYS A 91 15.91 3.65 4.37
N SER A 92 14.74 4.28 4.16
CA SER A 92 14.33 5.53 4.83
C SER A 92 13.09 5.30 5.70
N ALA A 93 12.81 4.05 6.09
CA ALA A 93 11.64 3.73 6.87
C ALA A 93 11.75 4.25 8.31
N GLN A 94 10.58 4.58 8.88
CA GLN A 94 10.41 4.90 10.29
C GLN A 94 10.26 3.64 11.16
N GLY A 95 9.86 2.52 10.56
CA GLY A 95 9.75 1.22 11.23
C GLY A 95 11.07 0.45 11.21
N ILE A 96 11.26 -0.39 10.19
CA ILE A 96 12.48 -1.20 10.06
C ILE A 96 13.35 -0.61 8.94
N ASN A 97 14.50 -0.07 9.35
CA ASN A 97 15.54 0.39 8.43
C ASN A 97 16.38 -0.79 7.93
N ILE A 98 16.34 -1.06 6.62
CA ILE A 98 17.13 -2.12 5.99
C ILE A 98 18.09 -1.46 4.99
N GLN A 99 19.38 -1.77 5.14
CA GLN A 99 20.44 -1.33 4.22
C GLN A 99 21.31 -2.50 3.78
N GLY A 100 21.40 -2.73 2.47
CA GLY A 100 22.27 -3.76 1.87
C GLY A 100 21.82 -5.20 2.13
N GLY A 101 20.66 -5.41 2.74
CA GLY A 101 20.12 -6.74 3.03
C GLY A 101 19.53 -7.42 1.80
N LYS A 102 19.80 -8.72 1.65
CA LYS A 102 19.12 -9.62 0.71
C LYS A 102 18.46 -10.77 1.48
N SER A 103 17.40 -11.36 0.91
CA SER A 103 16.76 -12.55 1.51
C SER A 103 16.29 -12.37 2.96
N ILE A 104 15.88 -11.15 3.32
CA ILE A 104 15.33 -10.87 4.64
C ILE A 104 13.90 -11.39 4.71
N GLN A 105 13.58 -12.11 5.78
CA GLN A 105 12.24 -12.56 6.09
C GLN A 105 11.74 -11.83 7.34
N MET A 106 10.58 -11.20 7.21
CA MET A 106 9.91 -10.44 8.26
C MET A 106 8.47 -10.95 8.36
N GLN A 107 8.05 -11.35 9.56
CA GLN A 107 6.75 -11.96 9.79
C GLN A 107 6.11 -11.36 11.03
N ASN A 108 4.76 -11.29 11.03
CA ASN A 108 3.95 -10.87 12.18
C ASN A 108 4.25 -9.45 12.68
N ASN A 109 4.64 -8.55 11.79
CA ASN A 109 4.88 -7.16 12.13
C ASN A 109 3.62 -6.32 11.92
N ILE A 110 3.40 -5.37 12.83
CA ILE A 110 2.39 -4.32 12.71
C ILE A 110 3.09 -2.97 12.84
N PHE A 111 2.99 -2.15 11.80
CA PHE A 111 3.44 -0.77 11.81
C PHE A 111 2.22 0.15 11.84
N SER A 112 2.25 1.15 12.72
CA SER A 112 1.19 2.15 12.85
C SER A 112 1.79 3.54 12.73
N PHE A 113 1.91 4.01 11.49
CA PHE A 113 2.41 5.35 11.20
C PHE A 113 1.32 6.13 10.48
N PRO A 114 0.95 7.35 10.93
CA PRO A 114 0.03 8.18 10.19
C PRO A 114 0.72 8.70 8.92
N MET A 115 0.03 8.68 7.78
CA MET A 115 0.43 9.36 6.56
C MET A 115 -0.81 9.81 5.81
N GLN A 116 -0.81 11.05 5.33
CA GLN A 116 -1.89 11.60 4.53
C GLN A 116 -1.37 11.96 3.14
N VAL A 117 -2.15 11.66 2.12
CA VAL A 117 -1.87 12.00 0.72
C VAL A 117 -3.16 12.47 0.06
N GLU A 118 -3.05 13.48 -0.80
CA GLU A 118 -4.13 13.88 -1.71
C GLU A 118 -3.92 13.22 -3.07
N ILE A 119 -4.99 12.68 -3.65
CA ILE A 119 -5.00 12.13 -5.02
C ILE A 119 -6.16 12.71 -5.82
N ASP A 120 -6.03 12.71 -7.14
CA ASP A 120 -7.10 13.18 -8.03
C ASP A 120 -8.22 12.15 -8.23
N ILE A 121 -9.43 12.66 -8.49
CA ILE A 121 -10.59 11.87 -8.91
C ILE A 121 -10.87 12.18 -10.39
N HIS A 122 -10.86 11.14 -11.23
CA HIS A 122 -11.17 11.25 -12.64
C HIS A 122 -12.68 11.31 -12.83
N HIS A 123 -13.22 12.45 -13.26
CA HIS A 123 -14.60 12.48 -13.74
C HIS A 123 -14.63 11.87 -15.13
N LYS A 124 -15.40 10.79 -15.33
CA LYS A 124 -15.81 10.43 -16.69
C LYS A 124 -16.71 11.57 -17.17
N GLU A 125 -16.20 12.41 -18.05
CA GLU A 125 -17.08 13.22 -18.89
C GLU A 125 -17.94 12.22 -19.67
N ALA A 126 -19.26 12.31 -19.48
CA ALA A 126 -20.20 11.62 -20.34
C ALA A 126 -20.07 12.23 -21.73
N GLY A 127 -19.23 11.64 -22.58
CA GLY A 127 -19.21 11.94 -24.00
C GLY A 127 -20.58 11.60 -24.59
N TRP A 128 -21.18 12.60 -25.24
CA TRP A 128 -22.39 12.44 -26.06
C TRP A 128 -22.09 11.64 -27.32
#